data_AF-A0A4R9WVC0-F1
#
_entry.id   AF-A0A4R9WVC0-F1
#
_cell.length_a   1.000
_cell.length_b   1.000
_cell.length_c   1.000
_cell.angle_alpha   90.00
_cell.angle_beta   90.00
_cell.angle_gamma   90.00
#
_symmetry.space_group_name_H-M   'P 1'
#
loop_
_entity.id
_entity.type
_entity.pdbx_description
1 polymer ?
#
loop_
_entity_poly.entity_id
_entity_poly.type
_entity_poly.pdbx_seq_one_letter_code
_entity_poly.pdbx_strand_id
1 'polypeptide(L)' 'LFRSIFLDAPPPADALAHASGQRNEEMALGTREIYVLYNDGMADTKLKIPAAKTGTARNMNTVAKLVEMANG' A
#
# COMPACT_ATOMS: atom_id res chain seq x y z
N LEU A 1 6.17 -1.12 8.92
CA LEU A 1 4.79 -1.67 8.73
C LEU A 1 4.48 -1.69 7.24
N PHE A 2 3.82 -2.72 6.70
CA PHE A 2 3.55 -2.83 5.26
C PHE A 2 2.05 -2.81 4.94
N ARG A 3 1.68 -2.10 3.86
CA ARG A 3 0.32 -2.02 3.32
C ARG A 3 0.33 -2.38 1.85
N SER A 4 -0.60 -3.22 1.45
CA SER A 4 -0.95 -3.42 0.04
C SER A 4 -2.27 -2.72 -0.26
N ILE A 5 -2.36 -2.10 -1.42
CA ILE A 5 -3.57 -1.45 -1.92
C ILE A 5 -3.90 -2.11 -3.25
N PHE A 6 -4.99 -2.89 -3.26
CA PHE A 6 -5.45 -3.59 -4.45
C PHE A 6 -6.33 -2.69 -5.30
N LEU A 7 -6.10 -2.69 -6.60
CA LEU A 7 -6.75 -1.85 -7.59
C LEU A 7 -7.59 -2.68 -8.57
N ASP A 8 -8.68 -2.08 -9.06
CA ASP A 8 -9.54 -2.70 -10.07
C ASP A 8 -8.87 -2.80 -11.45
N ALA A 9 -7.89 -1.94 -11.72
CA ALA A 9 -7.09 -1.94 -12.92
C ALA A 9 -5.61 -1.71 -12.59
N PRO A 10 -4.68 -2.08 -13.49
CA PRO A 10 -3.27 -1.77 -13.32
C PRO A 10 -3.06 -0.27 -13.07
N PRO A 11 -2.22 0.12 -12.10
CA PRO A 11 -1.90 1.52 -11.89
C PRO A 11 -1.11 2.06 -13.10
N PRO A 12 -1.29 3.33 -13.48
CA PRO A 12 -0.38 4.00 -14.41
C PRO A 12 1.07 3.88 -13.96
N ALA A 13 2.02 3.76 -14.89
CA ALA A 13 3.44 3.61 -14.56
C ALA A 13 4.00 4.83 -13.79
N ASP A 14 3.40 6.01 -13.97
CA ASP A 14 3.73 7.26 -13.29
C ASP A 14 2.90 7.49 -12.02
N ALA A 15 2.05 6.54 -11.60
CA ALA A 15 1.13 6.71 -10.47
C ALA A 15 1.80 7.17 -9.17
N LEU A 16 3.03 6.71 -8.91
CA LEU A 16 3.80 7.07 -7.71
C LEU A 16 4.40 8.48 -7.79
N ALA A 17 4.63 9.01 -8.99
CA ALA A 17 5.15 10.37 -9.16
C ALA A 17 4.15 11.44 -8.69
N HIS A 18 2.86 11.09 -8.70
CA HIS A 18 1.77 11.94 -8.20
C HIS A 18 1.51 11.78 -6.70
N ALA A 19 2.28 10.93 -6.00
CA ALA A 19 2.18 10.80 -4.56
C ALA A 19 2.63 12.09 -3.87
N SER A 20 2.03 12.40 -2.72
CA SER A 20 2.33 13.61 -1.95
C SER A 20 2.36 13.31 -0.45
N GLY A 21 3.08 14.15 0.31
CA GLY A 21 3.23 13.95 1.75
C GLY A 21 4.07 12.73 2.13
N GLN A 22 4.85 12.19 1.18
CA GLN A 22 5.86 11.18 1.43
C GLN A 22 6.97 11.77 2.31
N ARG A 23 7.39 11.01 3.32
CA ARG A 23 8.52 11.27 4.19
C ARG A 23 9.55 10.16 3.96
N ASN A 24 9.51 9.14 4.82
CA ASN A 24 10.40 7.98 4.77
C ASN A 24 9.66 6.72 4.30
N GLU A 25 8.42 6.83 3.82
CA GLU A 25 7.71 5.72 3.23
C GLU A 25 8.31 5.34 1.88
N GLU A 26 8.43 4.04 1.61
CA GLU A 26 8.81 3.52 0.30
C GLU A 26 7.57 2.97 -0.42
N MET A 27 7.52 3.16 -1.74
CA MET A 27 6.38 2.76 -2.57
C MET A 27 6.85 1.96 -3.78
N ALA A 28 6.06 0.96 -4.18
CA ALA A 28 6.27 0.20 -5.39
C ALA A 28 4.94 -0.14 -6.08
N LEU A 29 4.98 -0.24 -7.41
CA LEU A 29 3.85 -0.71 -8.21
C LEU A 29 3.93 -2.24 -8.38
N GLY A 30 2.82 -2.91 -8.15
CA GLY A 30 2.57 -4.28 -8.54
C GLY A 30 1.78 -4.37 -9.85
N THR A 31 1.20 -5.53 -10.13
CA THR A 31 0.41 -5.73 -11.36
C THR A 31 -0.92 -4.98 -11.28
N ARG A 32 -1.57 -5.05 -10.11
CA ARG A 32 -2.80 -4.32 -9.76
C ARG A 32 -2.73 -3.83 -8.31
N GLU A 33 -1.52 -3.61 -7.82
CA GLU A 33 -1.27 -3.28 -6.44
C GLU A 33 -0.39 -2.04 -6.33
N ILE A 34 -0.57 -1.31 -5.24
CA ILE A 34 0.41 -0.36 -4.75
C ILE A 34 0.88 -0.86 -3.40
N TYR A 35 2.18 -1.04 -3.28
CA TYR A 35 2.84 -1.43 -2.05
C TYR A 35 3.38 -0.21 -1.34
N VAL A 36 3.18 -0.14 -0.03
CA VAL A 36 3.73 0.93 0.81
C VAL A 36 4.40 0.33 2.02
N LEU A 37 5.69 0.60 2.17
CA LEU A 37 6.46 0.32 3.37
C LEU A 37 6.57 1.59 4.21
N TYR A 38 6.01 1.55 5.41
CA TYR A 38 6.10 2.63 6.39
C TYR A 38 7.27 2.34 7.34
N ASN A 39 8.41 2.98 7.11
CA ASN A 39 9.61 2.83 7.93
C ASN A 39 9.41 3.40 9.35
N ASP A 40 8.73 4.53 9.49
CA ASP A 40 8.47 5.19 10.78
C ASP A 40 7.08 4.87 11.37
N GLY A 41 6.41 3.85 10.83
CA GLY A 41 5.03 3.53 11.19
C GLY A 41 3.97 4.36 10.45
N MET A 42 2.71 3.95 10.59
CA MET A 42 1.59 4.44 9.77
C MET A 42 0.72 5.48 10.48
N ALA A 43 0.85 5.66 11.80
CA ALA A 43 -0.07 6.50 12.59
C ALA A 43 -0.08 7.98 12.15
N ASP A 44 1.10 8.55 11.86
CA ASP A 44 1.26 9.97 11.51
C ASP A 44 1.64 10.19 10.04
N THR A 45 1.48 9.19 9.18
CA THR A 45 1.77 9.35 7.75
C THR A 45 0.79 10.31 7.11
N LYS A 46 1.31 11.27 6.33
CA LYS A 46 0.50 12.15 5.48
C LYS A 46 0.51 11.71 4.02
N LEU A 47 1.02 10.51 3.75
CA LEU A 47 1.18 9.97 2.41
C LEU A 47 -0.19 9.84 1.73
N LYS A 48 -0.32 10.49 0.58
CA LYS A 48 -1.48 10.41 -0.31
C LYS A 48 -1.02 9.91 -1.66
N ILE A 49 -1.71 8.90 -2.17
CA ILE A 49 -1.44 8.31 -3.48
C ILE A 49 -2.74 8.40 -4.29
N PRO A 50 -2.85 9.32 -5.26
CA PRO A 50 -4.11 9.52 -6.01
C PRO A 50 -4.62 8.24 -6.67
N ALA A 51 -3.73 7.43 -7.24
CA ALA A 51 -4.06 6.13 -7.85
C ALA A 51 -4.59 5.10 -6.85
N ALA A 52 -4.34 5.27 -5.55
CA ALA A 52 -4.83 4.39 -4.50
C ALA A 52 -6.24 4.77 -4.00
N LYS A 53 -6.82 5.89 -4.46
CA LYS A 53 -8.04 6.47 -3.88
C LYS A 53 -9.27 5.55 -4.01
N THR A 54 -9.34 4.79 -5.10
CA THR A 54 -10.40 3.79 -5.34
C THR A 54 -9.98 2.37 -4.95
N GLY A 55 -8.76 2.21 -4.45
CA GLY A 55 -8.19 0.90 -4.11
C GLY A 55 -8.64 0.38 -2.75
N THR A 56 -8.68 -0.95 -2.63
CA THR A 56 -8.93 -1.63 -1.37
C THR A 56 -7.62 -1.86 -0.63
N ALA A 57 -7.44 -1.18 0.50
CA ALA A 57 -6.27 -1.37 1.35
C ALA A 57 -6.37 -2.61 2.25
N ARG A 58 -5.25 -3.31 2.40
CA ARG A 58 -5.05 -4.38 3.38
C ARG A 58 -3.74 -4.15 4.12
N ASN A 59 -3.78 -4.29 5.44
CA ASN A 59 -2.58 -4.31 6.26
C ASN A 59 -1.98 -5.72 6.18
N MET A 60 -0.74 -5.85 5.72
CA MET A 60 -0.14 -7.17 5.51
C MET A 60 0.15 -7.92 6.80
N ASN A 61 0.28 -7.24 7.95
CA ASN A 61 0.36 -7.93 9.24
C ASN A 61 -0.95 -8.67 9.55
N THR A 62 -2.08 -8.09 9.15
CA THR A 62 -3.39 -8.75 9.24
C THR A 62 -3.50 -9.86 8.21
N VAL A 63 -3.02 -9.66 6.97
CA VAL A 63 -3.01 -10.72 5.95
C VAL A 63 -2.13 -11.89 6.39
N ALA A 64 -0.95 -11.65 6.95
CA ALA A 64 -0.06 -12.68 7.48
C ALA A 64 -0.76 -13.49 8.59
N LYS A 65 -1.41 -12.82 9.54
CA LYS A 65 -2.21 -13.49 10.57
C LYS A 65 -3.40 -14.27 10.00
N LEU A 66 -4.07 -13.75 8.97
CA LEU A 66 -5.16 -14.46 8.30
C LEU A 66 -4.66 -15.70 7.55
N VAL A 67 -3.51 -15.63 6.89
CA VAL A 67 -2.87 -16.78 6.24
C VAL A 67 -2.44 -17.82 7.28
N GLU A 68 -1.89 -17.38 8.42
CA GLU A 68 -1.55 -18.24 9.55
C GLU A 68 -2.79 -18.96 10.09
N MET A 69 -3.90 -18.25 10.30
CA MET A 69 -5.17 -18.86 10.76
C MET A 69 -5.86 -19.75 9.72
N ALA A 70 -5.67 -19.49 8.41
CA ALA A 70 -6.28 -20.29 7.34
C ALA A 70 -5.50 -21.57 7.04
N ASN A 71 -4.22 -21.63 7.45
CA ASN A 71 -3.34 -22.78 7.28
C ASN A 71 -3.14 -23.59 8.58
N GLY A 72 -3.88 -23.27 9.65
CA GLY A 72 -3.90 -24.00 10.92
C GLY A 72 -5.25 -24.67 11.16
#